data_AF-A0A1Y3RH31-F1
#
_entry.id   AF-A0A1Y3RH31-F1
#
_cell.length_a   1.000
_cell.length_b   1.000
_cell.length_c   1.000
_cell.angle_alpha   90.00
_cell.angle_beta   90.00
_cell.angle_gamma   90.00
#
_symmetry.space_group_name_H-M   'P 1'
#
loop_
_entity.id
_entity.type
_entity.pdbx_description
1 polymer ?
#
loop_
_entity_poly.entity_id
_entity_poly.type
_entity_poly.pdbx_seq_one_letter_code
_entity_poly.pdbx_strand_id
1 'polypeptide(L)'
;MKYPSVPLPRIGMRVIKTAVAVMVSYALFLPFGLTYREELGGILGQMGPLYACIACIICTQSTLGQTFRQGISRLIGVIVGGALGTATLLLGPALEHFWLKTIILGVVCVAGVWLCLLIKRPTACGMACILPCVILITGVTGVTRYYYAAARMIETIVGLLVALAINAALPDHRPEGERGEMDMNVELKNTTRKLCVIGDPVAHSKSPLIQNTMIKALGLDYVYLCQPVPRGQCKEWLECAKFAGYAGFNATMPHKEELVPLLDELDEDARLIGAVNTVCIREGKTYGYNTDGEGFLRALADEGIDPAGKKVTVLGAGGAAKAVCLKLAQAGAGVIVCNRTLDKAQAICDHDLEHLHPAGFSQDELARAAGECDLLVNCTSLGMADTAGQFADFSFLDQLKPGVPVVDLIYIPAETELLRQAKKRGHKAINGLGLLVNQAVLALEHFTQTEIDAAEMKKRIAEVL
;
A
#
# COMPACT_ATOMS: atom_id res chain seq x y z
N MET A 1 26.28 -34.72 -34.75
CA MET A 1 25.52 -33.46 -34.66
C MET A 1 24.38 -33.64 -33.67
N LYS A 2 24.46 -33.03 -32.48
CA LYS A 2 23.32 -32.95 -31.56
C LYS A 2 22.53 -31.70 -31.95
N TYR A 3 21.29 -31.87 -32.41
CA TYR A 3 20.40 -30.74 -32.59
C TYR A 3 20.16 -30.06 -31.24
N PRO A 4 20.25 -28.73 -31.14
CA PRO A 4 19.90 -28.04 -29.90
C PRO A 4 18.41 -28.29 -29.64
N SER A 5 18.10 -28.88 -28.48
CA SER A 5 16.73 -29.05 -28.02
C SER A 5 16.14 -27.66 -27.79
N VAL A 6 15.23 -27.23 -28.67
CA VAL A 6 14.44 -26.02 -28.45
C VAL A 6 13.59 -26.27 -27.19
N PRO A 7 13.74 -25.48 -26.11
CA PRO A 7 12.95 -25.68 -24.91
C PRO A 7 11.46 -25.46 -25.25
N LEU A 8 10.62 -26.44 -24.87
CA LEU A 8 9.17 -26.32 -25.05
C LEU A 8 8.65 -25.07 -24.32
N PRO A 9 7.73 -24.31 -24.92
CA PRO A 9 7.16 -23.13 -24.27
C PRO A 9 6.41 -23.52 -23.00
N ARG A 10 6.70 -22.83 -21.89
CA ARG A 10 6.00 -23.04 -20.62
C ARG A 10 4.58 -22.46 -20.73
N ILE A 11 3.57 -23.33 -20.70
CA ILE A 11 2.16 -22.92 -20.73
C ILE A 11 1.74 -22.45 -19.34
N GLY A 12 1.34 -21.19 -19.20
CA GLY A 12 0.88 -20.62 -17.94
C GLY A 12 -0.49 -21.16 -17.51
N MET A 13 -0.74 -21.20 -16.20
CA MET A 13 -1.98 -21.75 -15.63
C MET A 13 -3.25 -21.08 -16.18
N ARG A 14 -3.24 -19.76 -16.43
CA ARG A 14 -4.36 -19.06 -17.07
C ARG A 14 -4.74 -19.67 -18.43
N VAL A 15 -3.74 -20.05 -19.23
CA VAL A 15 -3.97 -20.63 -20.56
C VAL A 15 -4.62 -22.01 -20.42
N ILE A 16 -4.16 -22.82 -19.46
CA ILE A 16 -4.75 -24.13 -19.13
C ILE A 16 -6.21 -23.95 -18.69
N LYS A 17 -6.48 -23.06 -17.72
CA LYS A 17 -7.83 -22.74 -17.26
C LYS A 17 -8.73 -22.31 -18.42
N THR A 18 -8.20 -21.51 -19.34
CA THR A 18 -8.95 -21.02 -20.49
C THR A 18 -9.32 -22.15 -21.45
N ALA A 19 -8.37 -23.04 -21.76
CA ALA A 19 -8.62 -24.19 -22.61
C ALA A 19 -9.68 -25.14 -22.01
N VAL A 20 -9.58 -25.42 -20.71
CA VAL A 20 -10.57 -26.25 -19.99
C VAL A 20 -11.94 -25.56 -19.97
N ALA A 21 -12.01 -24.25 -19.71
CA ALA A 21 -13.27 -23.51 -19.71
C ALA A 21 -13.94 -23.49 -21.08
N VAL A 22 -13.18 -23.37 -22.17
CA VAL A 22 -13.73 -23.48 -23.54
C VAL A 22 -14.26 -24.89 -23.82
N MET A 23 -13.50 -25.93 -23.45
CA MET A 23 -13.92 -27.32 -23.64
C MET A 23 -15.22 -27.63 -22.89
N VAL A 24 -15.29 -27.24 -21.62
CA VAL A 24 -16.50 -27.44 -20.79
C VAL A 24 -17.67 -26.62 -21.32
N SER A 25 -17.44 -25.35 -21.69
CA SER A 25 -18.48 -24.52 -22.29
C SER A 25 -18.99 -25.11 -23.60
N TYR A 26 -18.14 -25.68 -24.44
CA TYR A 26 -18.56 -26.32 -25.69
C TYR A 26 -19.39 -27.57 -25.42
N ALA A 27 -18.95 -28.41 -24.48
CA ALA A 27 -19.64 -29.64 -24.10
C ALA A 27 -21.06 -29.41 -23.57
N LEU A 28 -21.28 -28.32 -22.80
CA LEU A 28 -22.60 -27.96 -22.27
C LEU A 28 -23.66 -27.73 -23.35
N PHE A 29 -23.26 -27.33 -24.57
CA PHE A 29 -24.18 -27.05 -25.66
C PHE A 29 -24.41 -28.25 -26.59
N LEU A 30 -23.66 -29.36 -26.46
CA LEU A 30 -23.84 -30.56 -27.27
C LEU A 30 -25.30 -31.09 -27.29
N PRO A 31 -26.03 -31.16 -26.15
CA PRO A 31 -27.43 -31.61 -26.14
C PRO A 31 -28.38 -30.71 -26.94
N PHE A 32 -28.04 -29.43 -27.08
CA PHE A 32 -28.85 -28.43 -27.78
C PHE A 32 -28.49 -28.31 -29.26
N GLY A 33 -27.36 -28.91 -29.68
CA GLY A 33 -26.78 -28.77 -31.01
C GLY A 33 -25.71 -27.67 -31.06
N LEU A 34 -24.80 -27.81 -32.02
CA LEU A 34 -23.65 -26.92 -32.18
C LEU A 34 -23.92 -25.75 -33.15
N THR A 35 -25.03 -25.83 -33.88
CA THR A 35 -25.52 -24.85 -34.84
C THR A 35 -26.94 -24.45 -34.48
N TYR A 36 -27.37 -23.26 -34.92
CA TYR A 36 -28.73 -22.78 -34.71
C TYR A 36 -29.75 -23.77 -35.27
N ARG A 37 -30.73 -24.16 -34.44
CA ARG A 37 -31.82 -25.05 -34.83
C ARG A 37 -33.13 -24.28 -34.80
N GLU A 38 -33.55 -23.78 -35.95
CA GLU A 38 -34.82 -23.05 -36.06
C GLU A 38 -36.01 -23.89 -35.59
N GLU A 39 -35.92 -25.22 -35.67
CA GLU A 39 -36.91 -26.21 -35.20
C GLU A 39 -37.24 -26.10 -33.70
N LEU A 40 -36.28 -25.67 -32.86
CA LEU A 40 -36.52 -25.51 -31.41
C LEU A 40 -37.33 -24.24 -31.09
N GLY A 41 -37.43 -23.30 -32.04
CA GLY A 41 -38.13 -22.04 -31.88
C GLY A 41 -37.56 -21.14 -30.76
N GLY A 42 -38.02 -19.88 -30.74
CA GLY A 42 -37.71 -18.94 -29.68
C GLY A 42 -36.20 -18.73 -29.43
N ILE A 43 -35.82 -18.60 -28.16
CA ILE A 43 -34.43 -18.37 -27.73
C ILE A 43 -33.57 -19.61 -27.97
N LEU A 44 -34.10 -20.81 -27.68
CA LEU A 44 -33.37 -22.08 -27.77
C LEU A 44 -32.91 -22.36 -29.20
N GLY A 45 -33.73 -22.02 -30.20
CA GLY A 45 -33.33 -22.16 -31.60
C GLY A 45 -32.20 -21.22 -32.04
N GLN A 46 -31.92 -20.18 -31.24
CA GLN A 46 -30.87 -19.20 -31.47
C GLN A 46 -29.67 -19.39 -30.54
N MET A 47 -29.58 -20.47 -29.76
CA MET A 47 -28.43 -20.74 -28.88
C MET A 47 -27.33 -21.52 -29.60
N GLY A 48 -26.08 -21.27 -29.20
CA GLY A 48 -24.91 -22.03 -29.64
C GLY A 48 -23.68 -21.79 -28.76
N PRO A 49 -22.63 -22.62 -28.89
CA PRO A 49 -21.47 -22.56 -28.00
C PRO A 49 -20.56 -21.35 -28.24
N LEU A 50 -20.63 -20.71 -29.41
CA LEU A 50 -19.61 -19.74 -29.86
C LEU A 50 -19.39 -18.59 -28.87
N TYR A 51 -20.43 -17.87 -28.45
CA TYR A 51 -20.23 -16.70 -27.57
C TYR A 51 -20.01 -17.10 -26.11
N ALA A 52 -20.47 -18.28 -25.71
CA ALA A 52 -20.11 -18.87 -24.42
C ALA A 52 -18.62 -19.22 -24.37
N CYS A 53 -18.06 -19.80 -25.43
CA CYS A 53 -16.62 -20.03 -25.58
C CYS A 53 -15.83 -18.72 -25.61
N ILE A 54 -16.27 -17.72 -26.38
CA ILE A 54 -15.65 -16.37 -26.38
C ILE A 54 -15.74 -15.75 -24.97
N ALA A 55 -16.82 -16.00 -24.22
CA ALA A 55 -16.96 -15.60 -22.82
C ALA A 55 -15.92 -16.25 -21.93
N CYS A 56 -15.70 -17.55 -22.03
CA CYS A 56 -14.61 -18.22 -21.34
C CYS A 56 -13.24 -17.59 -21.66
N ILE A 57 -12.93 -17.39 -22.96
CA ILE A 57 -11.62 -16.86 -23.38
C ILE A 57 -11.32 -15.49 -22.78
N ILE A 58 -12.30 -14.59 -22.78
CA ILE A 58 -12.10 -13.21 -22.32
C ILE A 58 -12.19 -13.11 -20.79
N CYS A 59 -13.10 -13.86 -20.17
CA CYS A 59 -13.35 -13.76 -18.73
C CYS A 59 -12.31 -14.51 -17.90
N THR A 60 -11.75 -15.63 -18.38
CA THR A 60 -10.81 -16.42 -17.59
C THR A 60 -9.50 -15.67 -17.32
N GLN A 61 -9.28 -15.34 -16.05
CA GLN A 61 -8.06 -14.71 -15.54
C GLN A 61 -7.27 -15.68 -14.65
N SER A 62 -6.12 -15.24 -14.15
CA SER A 62 -5.29 -16.06 -13.27
C SER A 62 -5.99 -16.34 -11.94
N THR A 63 -6.74 -15.38 -11.40
CA THR A 63 -7.44 -15.51 -10.12
C THR A 63 -8.97 -15.39 -10.24
N LEU A 64 -9.67 -15.88 -9.22
CA LEU A 64 -11.14 -15.86 -9.14
C LEU A 64 -11.67 -14.42 -9.08
N GLY A 65 -11.08 -13.56 -8.25
CA GLY A 65 -11.49 -12.16 -8.12
C GLY A 65 -11.29 -11.34 -9.41
N GLN A 66 -10.21 -11.61 -10.16
CA GLN A 66 -9.99 -11.02 -11.48
C GLN A 66 -11.01 -11.51 -12.51
N THR A 67 -11.29 -12.82 -12.53
CA THR A 67 -12.29 -13.43 -13.42
C THR A 67 -13.68 -12.85 -13.16
N PHE A 68 -14.04 -12.66 -11.89
CA PHE A 68 -15.30 -12.05 -11.49
C PHE A 68 -15.41 -10.59 -11.96
N ARG A 69 -14.38 -9.77 -11.72
CA ARG A 69 -14.35 -8.36 -12.17
C ARG A 69 -14.44 -8.23 -13.70
N GLN A 70 -13.70 -9.05 -14.42
CA GLN A 70 -13.74 -9.09 -15.89
C GLN A 70 -15.12 -9.57 -16.38
N GLY A 71 -15.69 -10.57 -15.72
CA GLY A 71 -17.03 -11.09 -15.98
C GLY A 71 -18.14 -10.07 -15.86
N ILE A 72 -18.15 -9.31 -14.75
CA ILE A 72 -19.11 -8.22 -14.55
C ILE A 72 -18.98 -7.17 -15.65
N SER A 73 -17.75 -6.77 -15.99
CA SER A 73 -17.50 -5.77 -17.04
C SER A 73 -18.05 -6.24 -18.40
N ARG A 74 -17.87 -7.52 -18.72
CA ARG A 74 -18.42 -8.13 -19.94
C ARG A 74 -19.95 -8.16 -19.90
N LEU A 75 -20.56 -8.57 -18.79
CA LEU A 75 -22.01 -8.65 -18.64
C LEU A 75 -22.64 -7.27 -18.82
N ILE A 76 -22.07 -6.24 -18.19
CA ILE A 76 -22.50 -4.84 -18.35
C ILE A 76 -22.44 -4.43 -19.82
N GLY A 77 -21.31 -4.68 -20.50
CA GLY A 77 -21.16 -4.33 -21.91
C GLY A 77 -22.18 -5.04 -22.80
N VAL A 78 -22.42 -6.33 -22.56
CA VAL A 78 -23.43 -7.11 -23.29
C VAL A 78 -24.85 -6.61 -23.05
N ILE A 79 -25.20 -6.23 -21.81
CA ILE A 79 -26.53 -5.66 -21.50
C ILE A 79 -26.70 -4.30 -22.19
N VAL A 80 -25.72 -3.39 -22.07
CA VAL A 80 -25.77 -2.06 -22.69
C VAL A 80 -25.84 -2.17 -24.20
N GLY A 81 -24.95 -2.94 -24.81
CA GLY A 81 -24.94 -3.16 -26.26
C GLY A 81 -26.19 -3.88 -26.76
N GLY A 82 -26.72 -4.83 -25.98
CA GLY A 82 -27.95 -5.55 -26.32
C GLY A 82 -29.18 -4.65 -26.28
N ALA A 83 -29.31 -3.82 -25.25
CA ALA A 83 -30.39 -2.86 -25.12
C ALA A 83 -30.37 -1.83 -26.26
N LEU A 84 -29.21 -1.23 -26.54
CA LEU A 84 -29.08 -0.25 -27.62
C LEU A 84 -29.27 -0.88 -29.00
N GLY A 85 -28.66 -2.04 -29.25
CA GLY A 85 -28.83 -2.79 -30.49
C GLY A 85 -30.28 -3.17 -30.73
N THR A 86 -31.01 -3.58 -29.68
CA THR A 86 -32.44 -3.86 -29.75
C THR A 86 -33.27 -2.59 -29.98
N ALA A 87 -32.88 -1.46 -29.40
CA ALA A 87 -33.58 -0.18 -29.61
C ALA A 87 -33.50 0.29 -31.08
N THR A 88 -32.41 -0.02 -31.80
CA THR A 88 -32.31 0.29 -33.24
C THR A 88 -33.42 -0.35 -34.07
N LEU A 89 -34.01 -1.45 -33.59
CA LEU A 89 -35.04 -2.18 -34.32
C LEU A 89 -36.34 -1.39 -34.47
N LEU A 90 -36.55 -0.37 -33.62
CA LEU A 90 -37.66 0.57 -33.74
C LEU A 90 -37.61 1.41 -35.03
N LEU A 91 -36.46 1.46 -35.70
CA LEU A 91 -36.26 2.19 -36.95
C LEU A 91 -36.80 1.44 -38.19
N GLY A 92 -37.21 0.18 -38.04
CA GLY A 92 -38.01 -0.54 -39.04
C GLY A 92 -37.38 -0.58 -40.45
N PRO A 93 -38.13 -0.27 -41.53
CA PRO A 93 -37.65 -0.34 -42.91
C PRO A 93 -36.47 0.59 -43.22
N ALA A 94 -36.24 1.63 -42.43
CA ALA A 94 -35.12 2.55 -42.64
C ALA A 94 -33.75 1.85 -42.56
N LEU A 95 -33.67 0.74 -41.81
CA LEU A 95 -32.45 -0.08 -41.69
C LEU A 95 -32.13 -0.91 -42.94
N GLU A 96 -32.99 -0.96 -43.95
CA GLU A 96 -32.70 -1.63 -45.23
C GLU A 96 -31.74 -0.82 -46.10
N HIS A 97 -31.67 0.51 -45.91
CA HIS A 97 -30.74 1.35 -46.63
C HIS A 97 -29.33 1.22 -46.05
N PHE A 98 -28.41 0.60 -46.82
CA PHE A 98 -27.06 0.26 -46.38
C PHE A 98 -26.30 1.41 -45.69
N TRP A 99 -26.32 2.61 -46.28
CA TRP A 99 -25.66 3.79 -45.71
C TRP A 99 -26.25 4.22 -44.37
N LEU A 100 -27.57 4.18 -44.23
CA LEU A 100 -28.25 4.59 -43.01
C LEU A 100 -27.97 3.60 -41.88
N LYS A 101 -27.97 2.29 -42.19
CA LYS A 101 -27.60 1.22 -41.28
C LYS A 101 -26.18 1.39 -40.73
N THR A 102 -25.21 1.76 -41.57
CA THR A 102 -23.83 2.03 -41.14
C THR A 102 -23.73 3.23 -40.21
N ILE A 103 -24.44 4.33 -40.52
CA ILE A 103 -24.48 5.52 -39.66
C ILE A 103 -25.11 5.20 -38.30
N ILE A 104 -26.24 4.50 -38.29
CA ILE A 104 -26.94 4.09 -37.06
C ILE A 104 -26.04 3.19 -36.20
N LEU A 105 -25.34 2.23 -36.82
CA LEU A 105 -24.39 1.38 -36.10
C LEU A 105 -23.31 2.23 -35.40
N GLY A 106 -22.73 3.20 -36.11
CA GLY A 106 -21.73 4.11 -35.54
C GLY A 106 -22.29 4.90 -34.34
N VAL A 107 -23.46 5.50 -34.48
CA VAL A 107 -24.14 6.26 -33.39
C VAL A 107 -24.38 5.37 -32.17
N VAL A 108 -24.84 4.13 -32.39
CA VAL A 108 -25.15 3.19 -31.32
C VAL A 108 -23.91 2.71 -30.60
N CYS A 109 -22.81 2.45 -31.32
CA CYS A 109 -21.53 2.12 -30.71
C CYS A 109 -21.02 3.29 -29.85
N VAL A 110 -21.08 4.53 -30.34
CA VAL A 110 -20.68 5.72 -29.57
C VAL A 110 -21.55 5.90 -28.32
N ALA A 111 -22.87 5.72 -28.44
CA ALA A 111 -23.78 5.78 -27.30
C ALA A 111 -23.48 4.69 -26.26
N GLY A 112 -23.16 3.47 -26.69
CA GLY A 112 -22.78 2.36 -25.81
C GLY A 112 -21.48 2.65 -25.06
N VAL A 113 -20.45 3.15 -25.76
CA VAL A 113 -19.19 3.59 -25.15
C VAL A 113 -19.45 4.68 -24.12
N TRP A 114 -20.23 5.70 -24.48
CA TRP A 114 -20.54 6.82 -23.60
C TRP A 114 -21.28 6.37 -22.32
N LEU A 115 -22.29 5.51 -22.44
CA LEU A 115 -23.00 4.95 -21.28
C LEU A 115 -22.07 4.11 -20.39
N CYS A 116 -21.17 3.31 -20.96
CA CYS A 116 -20.18 2.54 -20.20
C CYS A 116 -19.20 3.44 -19.44
N LEU A 117 -18.78 4.57 -20.02
CA LEU A 117 -17.93 5.56 -19.36
C LEU A 117 -18.67 6.30 -18.23
N LEU A 118 -19.94 6.64 -18.45
CA LEU A 118 -20.79 7.31 -17.45
C LEU A 118 -20.93 6.46 -16.17
N ILE A 119 -21.09 5.14 -16.31
CA ILE A 119 -21.12 4.20 -15.18
C ILE A 119 -19.72 3.79 -14.67
N LYS A 120 -18.65 4.48 -15.11
CA LYS A 120 -17.25 4.25 -14.73
C LYS A 120 -16.76 2.82 -15.02
N ARG A 121 -17.16 2.24 -16.16
CA ARG A 121 -16.77 0.89 -16.61
C ARG A 121 -16.10 0.92 -18.00
N PRO A 122 -14.85 1.43 -18.12
CA PRO A 122 -14.17 1.54 -19.40
C PRO A 122 -13.92 0.20 -20.10
N THR A 123 -13.70 -0.87 -19.32
CA THR A 123 -13.50 -2.24 -19.82
C THR A 123 -14.74 -2.85 -20.48
N ALA A 124 -15.94 -2.28 -20.28
CA ALA A 124 -17.19 -2.73 -20.88
C ALA A 124 -17.42 -2.16 -22.30
N CYS A 125 -16.72 -1.09 -22.68
CA CYS A 125 -16.98 -0.33 -23.92
C CYS A 125 -16.86 -1.19 -25.19
N GLY A 126 -15.83 -2.04 -25.27
CA GLY A 126 -15.64 -2.92 -26.43
C GLY A 126 -16.79 -3.91 -26.60
N MET A 127 -17.26 -4.51 -25.51
CA MET A 127 -18.38 -5.44 -25.53
C MET A 127 -19.71 -4.75 -25.87
N ALA A 128 -19.90 -3.50 -25.43
CA ALA A 128 -21.07 -2.70 -25.78
C ALA A 128 -21.20 -2.42 -27.29
N CYS A 129 -20.09 -2.49 -28.04
CA CYS A 129 -20.10 -2.30 -29.49
C CYS A 129 -20.37 -3.60 -30.26
N ILE A 130 -19.95 -4.75 -29.72
CA ILE A 130 -20.04 -6.05 -30.42
C ILE A 130 -21.49 -6.45 -30.65
N LEU A 131 -22.36 -6.35 -29.65
CA LEU A 131 -23.72 -6.85 -29.78
C LEU A 131 -24.58 -6.04 -30.77
N PRO A 132 -24.51 -4.69 -30.83
CA PRO A 132 -25.10 -3.91 -31.92
C PRO A 132 -24.60 -4.33 -33.31
N CYS A 133 -23.29 -4.56 -33.48
CA CYS A 133 -22.73 -5.05 -34.75
C CYS A 133 -23.38 -6.37 -35.15
N VAL A 134 -23.45 -7.33 -34.23
CA VAL A 134 -23.99 -8.65 -34.52
C VAL A 134 -25.49 -8.56 -34.85
N ILE A 135 -26.28 -7.82 -34.06
CA ILE A 135 -27.72 -7.65 -34.29
C ILE A 135 -28.02 -6.98 -35.64
N LEU A 136 -27.25 -5.96 -36.02
CA LEU A 136 -27.46 -5.26 -37.28
C LEU A 136 -26.90 -6.03 -38.48
N ILE A 137 -25.76 -6.72 -38.37
CA ILE A 137 -25.09 -7.38 -39.50
C ILE A 137 -25.74 -8.72 -39.88
N THR A 138 -26.15 -9.54 -38.90
CA THR A 138 -26.55 -10.95 -39.10
C THR A 138 -27.83 -11.17 -39.92
N GLY A 139 -28.51 -10.12 -40.38
CA GLY A 139 -29.62 -10.24 -41.32
C GLY A 139 -30.90 -10.86 -40.75
N VAL A 140 -30.91 -11.23 -39.47
CA VAL A 140 -32.12 -11.69 -38.76
C VAL A 140 -33.17 -10.57 -38.82
N THR A 141 -34.45 -10.88 -39.06
CA THR A 141 -35.56 -9.91 -39.17
C THR A 141 -36.69 -10.23 -38.20
N GLY A 142 -37.52 -9.23 -37.87
CA GLY A 142 -38.72 -9.43 -37.05
C GLY A 142 -38.45 -9.86 -35.60
N VAL A 143 -39.36 -10.66 -35.03
CA VAL A 143 -39.36 -11.09 -33.61
C VAL A 143 -38.12 -11.93 -33.26
N THR A 144 -37.55 -12.63 -34.25
CA THR A 144 -36.35 -13.47 -34.10
C THR A 144 -35.13 -12.69 -33.60
N ARG A 145 -35.08 -11.37 -33.81
CA ARG A 145 -34.00 -10.50 -33.31
C ARG A 145 -33.95 -10.43 -31.78
N TYR A 146 -35.11 -10.42 -31.13
CA TYR A 146 -35.19 -10.39 -29.67
C TYR A 146 -34.72 -11.71 -29.06
N TYR A 147 -35.10 -12.83 -29.69
CA TYR A 147 -34.62 -14.15 -29.30
C TYR A 147 -33.11 -14.29 -29.49
N TYR A 148 -32.58 -13.74 -30.59
CA TYR A 148 -31.16 -13.72 -30.86
C TYR A 148 -30.37 -12.91 -29.80
N ALA A 149 -30.83 -11.71 -29.47
CA ALA A 149 -30.21 -10.87 -28.44
C ALA A 149 -30.24 -11.55 -27.06
N ALA A 150 -31.38 -12.14 -26.69
CA ALA A 150 -31.52 -12.90 -25.45
C ALA A 150 -30.58 -14.11 -25.40
N ALA A 151 -30.46 -14.86 -26.51
CA ALA A 151 -29.53 -15.98 -26.60
C ALA A 151 -28.07 -15.56 -26.38
N ARG A 152 -27.61 -14.42 -26.96
CA ARG A 152 -26.24 -13.91 -26.72
C ARG A 152 -25.98 -13.55 -25.26
N MET A 153 -26.98 -12.99 -24.57
CA MET A 153 -26.89 -12.68 -23.14
C MET A 153 -26.74 -13.96 -22.32
N ILE A 154 -27.57 -14.97 -22.59
CA ILE A 154 -27.53 -16.25 -21.89
C ILE A 154 -26.21 -16.97 -22.15
N GLU A 155 -25.75 -17.05 -23.40
CA GLU A 155 -24.44 -17.63 -23.75
C GLU A 155 -23.30 -16.95 -23.00
N THR A 156 -23.33 -15.62 -22.86
CA THR A 156 -22.32 -14.87 -22.11
C THR A 156 -22.36 -15.20 -20.61
N ILE A 157 -23.56 -15.33 -20.02
CA ILE A 157 -23.72 -15.72 -18.62
C ILE A 157 -23.19 -17.14 -18.40
N VAL A 158 -23.55 -18.08 -19.27
CA VAL A 158 -23.08 -19.48 -19.21
C VAL A 158 -21.55 -19.52 -19.26
N GLY A 159 -20.92 -18.85 -20.24
CA GLY A 159 -19.46 -18.84 -20.34
C GLY A 159 -18.77 -18.16 -19.14
N LEU A 160 -19.39 -17.14 -18.53
CA LEU A 160 -18.89 -16.55 -17.30
C LEU A 160 -18.98 -17.52 -16.11
N LEU A 161 -20.11 -18.21 -15.93
CA LEU A 161 -20.28 -19.20 -14.87
C LEU A 161 -19.27 -20.34 -15.02
N VAL A 162 -19.05 -20.82 -16.25
CA VAL A 162 -18.02 -21.83 -16.55
C VAL A 162 -16.63 -21.29 -16.22
N ALA A 163 -16.29 -20.07 -16.62
CA ALA A 163 -14.99 -19.47 -16.31
C ALA A 163 -14.74 -19.35 -14.80
N LEU A 164 -15.76 -18.94 -14.03
CA LEU A 164 -15.70 -18.87 -12.57
C LEU A 164 -15.54 -20.26 -11.94
N ALA A 165 -16.32 -21.24 -12.38
CA ALA A 165 -16.27 -22.61 -11.87
C ALA A 165 -14.90 -23.25 -12.13
N ILE A 166 -14.34 -23.09 -13.33
CA ILE A 166 -13.00 -23.61 -13.66
C ILE A 166 -11.92 -22.90 -12.85
N ASN A 167 -12.04 -21.59 -12.63
CA ASN A 167 -11.05 -20.88 -11.81
C ASN A 167 -11.09 -21.30 -10.34
N ALA A 168 -12.29 -21.56 -9.81
CA ALA A 168 -12.48 -22.09 -8.46
C ALA A 168 -11.96 -23.53 -8.32
N ALA A 169 -12.18 -24.38 -9.33
CA ALA A 169 -11.73 -25.77 -9.34
C ALA A 169 -10.22 -25.94 -9.57
N LEU A 170 -9.59 -24.98 -10.27
CA LEU A 170 -8.15 -24.94 -10.53
C LEU A 170 -7.55 -23.68 -9.89
N PRO A 171 -7.42 -23.58 -8.56
CA PRO A 171 -6.87 -22.39 -7.92
C PRO A 171 -5.40 -22.17 -8.33
N ASP A 172 -5.03 -20.91 -8.59
CA ASP A 172 -3.62 -20.52 -8.75
C ASP A 172 -3.12 -20.11 -7.35
N HIS A 173 -2.18 -20.87 -6.79
CA HIS A 173 -1.67 -20.68 -5.42
C HIS A 173 -0.66 -19.53 -5.29
N ARG A 174 -0.47 -18.73 -6.33
CA ARG A 174 0.26 -17.47 -6.18
C ARG A 174 -0.52 -16.56 -5.23
N PRO A 175 0.14 -15.95 -4.22
CA PRO A 175 -0.54 -15.12 -3.25
C PRO A 175 -1.29 -14.00 -3.98
N GLU A 176 -2.60 -13.91 -3.77
CA GLU A 176 -3.34 -12.68 -4.05
C GLU A 176 -2.77 -11.62 -3.10
N GLY A 177 -2.36 -10.45 -3.61
CA GLY A 177 -1.97 -9.33 -2.74
C GLY A 177 -3.05 -9.14 -1.68
N GLU A 178 -2.68 -9.31 -0.41
CA GLU A 178 -3.62 -9.31 0.70
C GLU A 178 -4.38 -7.98 0.72
N ARG A 179 -5.68 -8.02 1.04
CA ARG A 179 -6.44 -6.79 1.36
C ARG A 179 -5.78 -6.15 2.58
N GLY A 180 -4.95 -5.15 2.30
CA GLY A 180 -4.02 -4.51 3.24
C GLY A 180 -2.85 -3.85 2.50
N GLU A 181 -2.49 -4.33 1.31
CA GLU A 181 -1.59 -3.61 0.42
C GLU A 181 -2.25 -2.31 -0.05
N MET A 182 -1.70 -1.18 0.37
CA MET A 182 -2.12 0.14 -0.09
C MET A 182 -1.74 0.28 -1.58
N ASP A 183 -2.74 0.17 -2.46
CA ASP A 183 -2.57 0.34 -3.91
C ASP A 183 -2.17 1.78 -4.23
N MET A 184 -0.86 2.04 -4.29
CA MET A 184 -0.29 3.35 -4.63
C MET A 184 -0.01 3.43 -6.12
N ASN A 185 -0.77 4.28 -6.82
CA ASN A 185 -0.46 4.66 -8.19
C ASN A 185 0.50 5.86 -8.20
N VAL A 186 1.72 5.65 -8.67
CA VAL A 186 2.75 6.70 -8.81
C VAL A 186 3.04 6.93 -10.29
N GLU A 187 3.02 8.17 -10.73
CA GLU A 187 3.44 8.56 -12.09
C GLU A 187 4.96 8.70 -12.13
N LEU A 188 5.60 8.06 -13.10
CA LEU A 188 7.06 8.00 -13.21
C LEU A 188 7.55 8.61 -14.53
N LYS A 189 8.71 9.23 -14.49
CA LYS A 189 9.50 9.66 -15.64
C LYS A 189 10.71 8.73 -15.79
N ASN A 190 11.31 8.71 -16.97
CA ASN A 190 12.56 7.96 -17.18
C ASN A 190 13.73 8.50 -16.33
N THR A 191 13.62 9.73 -15.83
CA THR A 191 14.59 10.39 -14.95
C THR A 191 14.33 10.12 -13.46
N THR A 192 13.22 9.48 -13.10
CA THR A 192 12.80 9.31 -11.71
C THR A 192 13.81 8.52 -10.90
N ARG A 193 14.29 9.14 -9.80
CA ARG A 193 15.27 8.54 -8.90
C ARG A 193 14.61 7.63 -7.87
N LYS A 194 15.32 6.59 -7.42
CA LYS A 194 14.78 5.59 -6.50
C LYS A 194 15.20 5.84 -5.06
N LEU A 195 14.24 5.80 -4.16
CA LEU A 195 14.38 5.74 -2.71
C LEU A 195 13.65 4.49 -2.20
N CYS A 196 13.98 4.03 -1.00
CA CYS A 196 13.20 2.98 -0.35
C CYS A 196 13.36 2.95 1.17
N VAL A 197 12.54 2.14 1.83
CA VAL A 197 12.78 1.67 3.20
C VAL A 197 13.22 0.21 3.17
N ILE A 198 14.22 -0.15 3.98
CA ILE A 198 14.67 -1.52 4.21
C ILE A 198 14.42 -1.99 5.65
N GLY A 199 14.18 -3.29 5.82
CA GLY A 199 13.95 -3.92 7.12
C GLY A 199 13.59 -5.40 7.00
N ASP A 200 13.52 -6.07 8.15
CA ASP A 200 13.20 -7.50 8.26
C ASP A 200 12.36 -7.77 9.52
N PRO A 201 11.02 -7.86 9.42
CA PRO A 201 10.19 -7.59 8.24
C PRO A 201 9.93 -6.08 8.02
N VAL A 202 9.58 -5.67 6.79
CA VAL A 202 9.32 -4.26 6.44
C VAL A 202 8.02 -4.00 5.67
N ALA A 203 7.31 -5.05 5.24
CA ALA A 203 6.10 -4.91 4.41
C ALA A 203 4.97 -4.10 5.08
N HIS A 204 4.92 -4.06 6.40
CA HIS A 204 3.95 -3.28 7.19
C HIS A 204 4.32 -1.79 7.30
N SER A 205 5.47 -1.37 6.78
CA SER A 205 5.95 0.00 6.92
C SER A 205 5.04 0.99 6.20
N LYS A 206 4.68 2.06 6.90
CA LYS A 206 3.95 3.20 6.34
C LYS A 206 4.88 4.21 5.64
N SER A 207 6.20 4.03 5.70
CA SER A 207 7.17 4.95 5.07
C SER A 207 6.93 5.15 3.57
N PRO A 208 6.62 4.12 2.75
CA PRO A 208 6.31 4.33 1.34
C PRO A 208 5.12 5.27 1.11
N LEU A 209 4.05 5.14 1.90
CA LEU A 209 2.90 6.03 1.82
C LEU A 209 3.30 7.47 2.15
N ILE A 210 3.95 7.65 3.30
CA ILE A 210 4.35 8.96 3.80
C ILE A 210 5.28 9.66 2.80
N GLN A 211 6.32 8.97 2.35
CA GLN A 211 7.33 9.54 1.47
C GLN A 211 6.78 9.83 0.07
N ASN A 212 6.01 8.93 -0.54
CA ASN A 212 5.40 9.23 -1.85
C ASN A 212 4.36 10.35 -1.77
N THR A 213 3.66 10.50 -0.63
CA THR A 213 2.74 11.63 -0.41
C THR A 213 3.51 12.96 -0.42
N MET A 214 4.63 13.04 0.29
CA MET A 214 5.49 14.24 0.31
C MET A 214 6.13 14.51 -1.06
N ILE A 215 6.71 13.48 -1.69
CA ILE A 215 7.32 13.56 -3.02
C ILE A 215 6.32 14.13 -4.04
N LYS A 216 5.08 13.63 -4.05
CA LYS A 216 4.01 14.12 -4.92
C LYS A 216 3.63 15.56 -4.61
N ALA A 217 3.47 15.90 -3.33
CA ALA A 217 3.10 17.25 -2.91
C ALA A 217 4.16 18.30 -3.29
N LEU A 218 5.44 17.91 -3.25
CA LEU A 218 6.58 18.77 -3.56
C LEU A 218 6.98 18.73 -5.06
N GLY A 219 6.34 17.89 -5.88
CA GLY A 219 6.67 17.76 -7.31
C GLY A 219 8.07 17.18 -7.58
N LEU A 220 8.60 16.40 -6.64
CA LEU A 220 9.95 15.83 -6.70
C LEU A 220 9.99 14.61 -7.66
N ASP A 221 11.05 14.50 -8.46
CA ASP A 221 11.23 13.40 -9.42
C ASP A 221 11.85 12.15 -8.76
N TYR A 222 11.14 11.60 -7.77
CA TYR A 222 11.54 10.43 -7.01
C TYR A 222 10.40 9.41 -6.91
N VAL A 223 10.75 8.16 -6.63
CA VAL A 223 9.81 7.13 -6.18
C VAL A 223 10.34 6.49 -4.93
N TYR A 224 9.46 6.27 -3.94
CA TYR A 224 9.83 5.63 -2.69
C TYR A 224 9.23 4.22 -2.59
N LEU A 225 10.08 3.22 -2.43
CA LEU A 225 9.69 1.80 -2.45
C LEU A 225 9.79 1.15 -1.06
N CYS A 226 9.17 -0.02 -0.92
CA CYS A 226 9.40 -0.93 0.20
C CYS A 226 10.32 -2.05 -0.27
N GLN A 227 11.45 -2.27 0.41
CA GLN A 227 12.43 -3.28 0.01
C GLN A 227 12.79 -4.19 1.19
N PRO A 228 12.27 -5.42 1.22
CA PRO A 228 12.72 -6.42 2.19
C PRO A 228 14.19 -6.74 1.98
N VAL A 229 14.96 -6.68 3.07
CA VAL A 229 16.39 -7.05 3.11
C VAL A 229 16.54 -7.97 4.32
N PRO A 230 16.95 -9.24 4.16
CA PRO A 230 17.14 -10.12 5.30
C PRO A 230 18.25 -9.61 6.25
N ARG A 231 18.10 -9.88 7.55
CA ARG A 231 19.17 -9.61 8.54
C ARG A 231 20.52 -10.18 8.08
N GLY A 232 21.59 -9.39 8.19
CA GLY A 232 22.94 -9.81 7.82
C GLY A 232 23.27 -9.66 6.33
N GLN A 233 22.38 -9.06 5.53
CA GLN A 233 22.61 -8.79 4.10
C GLN A 233 22.70 -7.29 3.78
N CYS A 234 22.95 -6.42 4.76
CA CYS A 234 23.04 -4.97 4.50
C CYS A 234 24.14 -4.62 3.53
N LYS A 235 25.27 -5.34 3.56
CA LYS A 235 26.41 -5.09 2.69
C LYS A 235 26.07 -5.40 1.23
N GLU A 236 25.51 -6.59 0.97
CA GLU A 236 25.07 -7.01 -0.36
C GLU A 236 23.99 -6.07 -0.90
N TRP A 237 23.05 -5.67 -0.04
CA TRP A 237 22.04 -4.68 -0.38
C TRP A 237 22.66 -3.33 -0.75
N LEU A 238 23.61 -2.81 0.05
CA LEU A 238 24.23 -1.51 -0.19
C LEU A 238 24.95 -1.46 -1.54
N GLU A 239 25.68 -2.52 -1.89
CA GLU A 239 26.34 -2.65 -3.19
C GLU A 239 25.32 -2.73 -4.35
N CYS A 240 24.23 -3.49 -4.17
CA CYS A 240 23.13 -3.53 -5.14
C CYS A 240 22.47 -2.16 -5.30
N ALA A 241 22.26 -1.43 -4.21
CA ALA A 241 21.62 -0.12 -4.21
C ALA A 241 22.48 0.91 -4.96
N LYS A 242 23.81 0.91 -4.73
CA LYS A 242 24.77 1.72 -5.50
C LYS A 242 24.72 1.37 -7.00
N PHE A 243 24.84 0.08 -7.34
CA PHE A 243 24.83 -0.38 -8.73
C PHE A 243 23.51 -0.06 -9.45
N ALA A 244 22.38 -0.23 -8.76
CA ALA A 244 21.06 0.04 -9.31
C ALA A 244 20.72 1.54 -9.35
N GLY A 245 21.59 2.44 -8.89
CA GLY A 245 21.37 3.88 -8.95
C GLY A 245 20.31 4.39 -7.97
N TYR A 246 20.20 3.80 -6.77
CA TYR A 246 19.39 4.39 -5.70
C TYR A 246 20.02 5.72 -5.25
N ALA A 247 19.15 6.71 -4.96
CA ALA A 247 19.57 7.98 -4.40
C ALA A 247 19.82 7.91 -2.88
N GLY A 248 19.20 6.94 -2.23
CA GLY A 248 19.25 6.75 -0.79
C GLY A 248 18.16 5.80 -0.31
N PHE A 249 18.16 5.50 0.97
CA PHE A 249 17.16 4.67 1.60
C PHE A 249 17.06 4.95 3.10
N ASN A 250 15.90 4.66 3.69
CA ASN A 250 15.76 4.55 5.13
C ASN A 250 15.96 3.10 5.59
N ALA A 251 16.43 2.93 6.82
CA ALA A 251 16.61 1.63 7.44
C ALA A 251 15.81 1.55 8.75
N THR A 252 15.04 0.48 8.90
CA THR A 252 14.38 0.12 10.15
C THR A 252 15.02 -1.13 10.77
N MET A 253 14.46 -1.61 11.87
CA MET A 253 14.89 -2.83 12.52
C MET A 253 15.00 -3.99 11.50
N PRO A 254 16.09 -4.79 11.51
CA PRO A 254 17.22 -4.75 12.44
C PRO A 254 18.47 -4.03 11.93
N HIS A 255 18.40 -3.28 10.84
CA HIS A 255 19.58 -2.86 10.07
C HIS A 255 20.28 -1.60 10.56
N LYS A 256 19.67 -0.84 11.48
CA LYS A 256 20.20 0.48 11.85
C LYS A 256 21.65 0.44 12.38
N GLU A 257 21.97 -0.57 13.19
CA GLU A 257 23.32 -0.76 13.73
C GLU A 257 24.24 -1.47 12.72
N GLU A 258 23.69 -2.42 11.94
CA GLU A 258 24.43 -3.19 10.92
C GLU A 258 25.03 -2.27 9.83
N LEU A 259 24.38 -1.15 9.54
CA LEU A 259 24.83 -0.19 8.54
C LEU A 259 26.02 0.67 9.00
N VAL A 260 26.18 0.94 10.29
CA VAL A 260 27.20 1.88 10.81
C VAL A 260 28.62 1.58 10.29
N PRO A 261 29.14 0.34 10.36
CA PRO A 261 30.48 0.04 9.86
C PRO A 261 30.59 -0.02 8.33
N LEU A 262 29.47 0.10 7.58
CA LEU A 262 29.43 -0.06 6.13
C LEU A 262 29.44 1.27 5.36
N LEU A 263 29.19 2.39 6.04
CA LEU A 263 29.06 3.71 5.38
C LEU A 263 30.39 4.45 5.33
N ASP A 264 30.58 5.23 4.26
CA ASP A 264 31.81 6.00 4.04
C ASP A 264 31.91 7.19 5.01
N GLU A 265 30.78 7.86 5.26
CA GLU A 265 30.69 9.00 6.17
C GLU A 265 29.45 8.87 7.08
N LEU A 266 29.61 9.29 8.34
CA LEU A 266 28.54 9.37 9.34
C LEU A 266 28.45 10.79 9.86
N ASP A 267 27.22 11.30 10.03
CA ASP A 267 27.03 12.54 10.77
C ASP A 267 27.31 12.35 12.27
N GLU A 268 27.33 13.45 13.00
CA GLU A 268 27.65 13.46 14.43
C GLU A 268 26.66 12.60 15.24
N ASP A 269 25.36 12.76 14.97
CA ASP A 269 24.30 12.04 15.68
C ASP A 269 24.35 10.53 15.38
N ALA A 270 24.53 10.12 14.13
CA ALA A 270 24.66 8.70 13.76
C ALA A 270 25.90 8.06 14.39
N ARG A 271 27.02 8.79 14.48
CA ARG A 271 28.24 8.31 15.15
C ARG A 271 28.03 8.17 16.66
N LEU A 272 27.41 9.16 17.29
CA LEU A 272 27.16 9.16 18.74
C LEU A 272 26.13 8.08 19.15
N ILE A 273 25.02 8.00 18.42
CA ILE A 273 23.98 7.00 18.65
C ILE A 273 24.48 5.59 18.28
N GLY A 274 25.39 5.48 17.32
CA GLY A 274 25.86 4.19 16.80
C GLY A 274 24.75 3.46 16.03
N ALA A 275 23.90 4.21 15.34
CA ALA A 275 22.82 3.67 14.52
C ALA A 275 22.45 4.65 13.40
N VAL A 276 22.14 4.12 12.21
CA VAL A 276 21.77 4.89 11.02
C VAL A 276 20.36 4.51 10.58
N ASN A 277 19.46 5.49 10.46
CA ASN A 277 18.10 5.28 9.92
C ASN A 277 17.92 5.86 8.51
N THR A 278 18.89 6.63 8.01
CA THR A 278 18.81 7.35 6.73
C THR A 278 20.18 7.30 6.05
N VAL A 279 20.23 6.78 4.82
CA VAL A 279 21.46 6.66 4.02
C VAL A 279 21.28 7.40 2.70
N CYS A 280 22.16 8.35 2.40
CA CYS A 280 22.23 9.00 1.10
C CYS A 280 23.35 8.39 0.26
N ILE A 281 23.10 8.19 -1.03
CA ILE A 281 24.09 7.72 -2.00
C ILE A 281 24.35 8.84 -3.00
N ARG A 282 25.58 9.37 -3.02
CA ARG A 282 26.00 10.47 -3.89
C ARG A 282 27.37 10.15 -4.46
N GLU A 283 27.48 10.16 -5.80
CA GLU A 283 28.75 9.93 -6.50
C GLU A 283 29.46 8.63 -6.06
N GLY A 284 28.68 7.58 -5.76
CA GLY A 284 29.20 6.28 -5.28
C GLY A 284 29.55 6.22 -3.79
N LYS A 285 29.58 7.36 -3.09
CA LYS A 285 29.79 7.45 -1.64
C LYS A 285 28.47 7.37 -0.88
N THR A 286 28.56 6.88 0.36
CA THR A 286 27.44 6.68 1.28
C THR A 286 27.58 7.55 2.51
N TYR A 287 26.51 8.27 2.84
CA TYR A 287 26.43 9.17 3.97
C TYR A 287 25.30 8.71 4.90
N GLY A 288 25.63 8.37 6.14
CA GLY A 288 24.69 7.92 7.16
C GLY A 288 24.27 9.02 8.11
N TYR A 289 22.97 9.06 8.37
CA TYR A 289 22.34 10.00 9.28
C TYR A 289 21.38 9.27 10.23
N ASN A 290 21.12 9.89 11.38
CA ASN A 290 20.06 9.46 12.28
C ASN A 290 19.05 10.59 12.49
N THR A 291 17.88 10.48 11.85
CA THR A 291 16.83 11.52 11.89
C THR A 291 15.83 11.33 13.02
N ASP A 292 15.92 10.25 13.82
CA ASP A 292 14.96 9.98 14.91
C ASP A 292 15.11 11.01 16.05
N GLY A 293 16.34 11.34 16.44
CA GLY A 293 16.62 12.28 17.53
C GLY A 293 16.16 13.69 17.18
N GLU A 294 16.68 14.26 16.08
CA GLU A 294 16.30 15.59 15.62
C GLU A 294 14.79 15.66 15.27
N GLY A 295 14.23 14.58 14.71
CA GLY A 295 12.80 14.48 14.47
C GLY A 295 11.97 14.58 15.75
N PHE A 296 12.49 14.07 16.88
CA PHE A 296 11.85 14.19 18.19
C PHE A 296 11.90 15.62 18.72
N LEU A 297 13.04 16.31 18.61
CA LEU A 297 13.14 17.71 19.03
C LEU A 297 12.22 18.62 18.21
N ARG A 298 12.15 18.44 16.89
CA ARG A 298 11.19 19.17 16.04
C ARG A 298 9.75 18.88 16.45
N ALA A 299 9.42 17.63 16.78
CA ALA A 299 8.09 17.26 17.26
C ALA A 299 7.75 17.90 18.62
N LEU A 300 8.72 18.09 19.52
CA LEU A 300 8.52 18.85 20.76
C LEU A 300 8.32 20.34 20.49
N ALA A 301 9.12 20.91 19.58
CA ALA A 301 9.01 22.32 19.19
C ALA A 301 7.66 22.65 18.54
N ASP A 302 7.14 21.77 17.68
CA ASP A 302 5.77 21.86 17.11
C ASP A 302 4.70 22.00 18.21
N GLU A 303 4.95 21.41 19.37
CA GLU A 303 4.06 21.39 20.51
C GLU A 303 4.35 22.52 21.52
N GLY A 304 5.29 23.43 21.20
CA GLY A 304 5.72 24.53 22.06
C GLY A 304 6.55 24.08 23.27
N ILE A 305 7.20 22.92 23.19
CA ILE A 305 7.99 22.33 24.27
C ILE A 305 9.48 22.48 23.94
N ASP A 306 10.17 23.35 24.68
CA ASP A 306 11.63 23.41 24.71
C ASP A 306 12.16 22.52 25.85
N PRO A 307 12.98 21.49 25.58
CA PRO A 307 13.55 20.64 26.63
C PRO A 307 14.76 21.25 27.35
N ALA A 308 15.37 22.33 26.85
CA ALA A 308 16.58 22.90 27.43
C ALA A 308 16.40 23.29 28.91
N GLY A 309 17.32 22.84 29.77
CA GLY A 309 17.29 23.09 31.21
C GLY A 309 16.19 22.36 32.00
N LYS A 310 15.41 21.48 31.35
CA LYS A 310 14.34 20.69 32.00
C LYS A 310 14.81 19.31 32.43
N LYS A 311 14.09 18.73 33.40
CA LYS A 311 14.22 17.31 33.75
C LYS A 311 13.26 16.47 32.92
N VAL A 312 13.77 15.51 32.16
CA VAL A 312 12.96 14.62 31.31
C VAL A 312 13.06 13.19 31.83
N THR A 313 11.92 12.53 32.01
CA THR A 313 11.90 11.08 32.31
C THR A 313 11.58 10.32 31.05
N VAL A 314 12.48 9.44 30.61
CA VAL A 314 12.33 8.59 29.43
C VAL A 314 12.11 7.15 29.87
N LEU A 315 10.99 6.56 29.44
CA LEU A 315 10.65 5.17 29.71
C LEU A 315 11.13 4.29 28.55
N GLY A 316 12.02 3.35 28.85
CA GLY A 316 12.60 2.41 27.90
C GLY A 316 14.05 2.72 27.54
N ALA A 317 14.78 1.69 27.12
CA ALA A 317 16.17 1.76 26.67
C ALA A 317 16.39 1.00 25.35
N GLY A 318 15.47 1.16 24.40
CA GLY A 318 15.60 0.63 23.03
C GLY A 318 16.28 1.61 22.07
N GLY A 319 16.36 1.25 20.78
CA GLY A 319 17.02 2.10 19.77
C GLY A 319 16.42 3.51 19.64
N ALA A 320 15.09 3.63 19.67
CA ALA A 320 14.41 4.94 19.68
C ALA A 320 14.71 5.73 20.96
N ALA A 321 14.71 5.06 22.13
CA ALA A 321 15.05 5.69 23.40
C ALA A 321 16.48 6.23 23.38
N LYS A 322 17.44 5.47 22.82
CA LYS A 322 18.82 5.94 22.69
C LYS A 322 18.90 7.24 21.89
N ALA A 323 18.29 7.29 20.70
CA ALA A 323 18.29 8.51 19.88
C ALA A 323 17.63 9.70 20.61
N VAL A 324 16.50 9.47 21.28
CA VAL A 324 15.79 10.51 22.05
C VAL A 324 16.63 11.00 23.23
N CYS A 325 17.18 10.11 24.05
CA CYS A 325 17.95 10.49 25.24
C CYS A 325 19.19 11.30 24.87
N LEU A 326 19.98 10.84 23.89
CA LEU A 326 21.20 11.54 23.48
C LEU A 326 20.88 12.91 22.89
N LYS A 327 19.81 13.01 22.10
CA LYS A 327 19.42 14.30 21.50
C LYS A 327 18.85 15.28 22.53
N LEU A 328 18.13 14.79 23.54
CA LEU A 328 17.68 15.60 24.67
C LEU A 328 18.86 16.14 25.50
N ALA A 329 19.86 15.29 25.75
CA ALA A 329 21.08 15.69 26.45
C ALA A 329 21.87 16.75 25.66
N GLN A 330 22.05 16.56 24.34
CA GLN A 330 22.66 17.58 23.46
C GLN A 330 21.89 18.91 23.46
N ALA A 331 20.57 18.88 23.68
CA ALA A 331 19.74 20.08 23.84
C ALA A 331 19.78 20.70 25.25
N GLY A 332 20.59 20.15 26.17
CA GLY A 332 20.78 20.66 27.53
C GLY A 332 19.72 20.21 28.53
N ALA A 333 19.01 19.12 28.28
CA ALA A 333 18.07 18.53 29.24
C ALA A 333 18.76 17.50 30.15
N GLY A 334 18.35 17.45 31.42
CA GLY A 334 18.73 16.34 32.30
C GLY A 334 17.74 15.18 32.14
N VAL A 335 18.21 13.98 31.79
CA VAL A 335 17.35 12.85 31.42
C VAL A 335 17.50 11.68 32.40
N ILE A 336 16.39 11.26 32.99
CA ILE A 336 16.30 10.00 33.74
C ILE A 336 15.83 8.89 32.79
N VAL A 337 16.67 7.88 32.56
CA VAL A 337 16.37 6.75 31.68
C VAL A 337 15.89 5.57 32.51
N CYS A 338 14.58 5.33 32.51
CA CYS A 338 13.97 4.23 33.24
C CYS A 338 13.86 2.98 32.35
N ASN A 339 14.41 1.85 32.76
CA ASN A 339 14.23 0.60 32.01
C ASN A 339 14.20 -0.65 32.89
N ARG A 340 13.43 -1.68 32.49
CA ARG A 340 13.29 -2.94 33.24
C ARG A 340 14.62 -3.65 33.46
N THR A 341 15.51 -3.57 32.47
CA THR A 341 16.89 -4.06 32.56
C THR A 341 17.77 -2.85 32.79
N LEU A 342 18.21 -2.63 34.03
CA LEU A 342 18.97 -1.44 34.44
C LEU A 342 20.24 -1.26 33.59
N ASP A 343 20.96 -2.34 33.28
CA ASP A 343 22.18 -2.31 32.46
C ASP A 343 21.95 -1.67 31.08
N LYS A 344 20.75 -1.82 30.49
CA LYS A 344 20.43 -1.16 29.22
C LYS A 344 20.25 0.34 29.36
N ALA A 345 19.69 0.81 30.49
CA ALA A 345 19.62 2.24 30.78
C ALA A 345 21.01 2.81 31.05
N GLN A 346 21.84 2.10 31.83
CA GLN A 346 23.22 2.47 32.10
C GLN A 346 24.02 2.62 30.79
N ALA A 347 23.91 1.66 29.87
CA ALA A 347 24.60 1.72 28.58
C ALA A 347 24.23 2.95 27.73
N ILE A 348 23.01 3.50 27.87
CA ILE A 348 22.64 4.78 27.23
C ILE A 348 23.28 5.93 27.99
N CYS A 349 23.25 5.91 29.33
CA CYS A 349 23.76 6.98 30.17
C CYS A 349 25.29 7.13 30.11
N ASP A 350 26.02 6.05 29.83
CA ASP A 350 27.48 6.06 29.67
C ASP A 350 27.97 6.96 28.52
N HIS A 351 27.08 7.36 27.61
CA HIS A 351 27.39 8.32 26.54
C HIS A 351 27.45 9.78 27.02
N ASP A 352 26.77 10.13 28.11
CA ASP A 352 26.77 11.48 28.69
C ASP A 352 26.40 11.41 30.19
N LEU A 353 27.42 11.22 31.03
CA LEU A 353 27.26 11.07 32.48
C LEU A 353 26.83 12.37 33.18
N GLU A 354 26.95 13.51 32.51
CA GLU A 354 26.56 14.82 33.06
C GLU A 354 25.04 14.98 32.99
N HIS A 355 24.45 14.61 31.86
CA HIS A 355 23.02 14.83 31.61
C HIS A 355 22.15 13.59 31.79
N LEU A 356 22.70 12.37 31.66
CA LEU A 356 21.93 11.13 31.64
C LEU A 356 22.11 10.34 32.94
N HIS A 357 20.98 9.91 33.52
CA HIS A 357 20.97 9.15 34.77
C HIS A 357 20.09 7.91 34.65
N PRO A 358 20.61 6.70 34.94
CA PRO A 358 19.83 5.49 34.84
C PRO A 358 18.93 5.31 36.06
N ALA A 359 17.76 4.71 35.83
CA ALA A 359 16.85 4.28 36.88
C ALA A 359 16.19 2.94 36.48
N GLY A 360 15.76 2.17 37.48
CA GLY A 360 14.95 0.99 37.24
C GLY A 360 13.52 1.34 36.82
N PHE A 361 12.68 0.30 36.76
CA PHE A 361 11.31 0.37 36.25
C PHE A 361 10.29 -0.15 37.27
N SER A 362 10.64 -0.15 38.56
CA SER A 362 9.70 -0.46 39.63
C SER A 362 8.70 0.69 39.82
N GLN A 363 7.55 0.43 40.47
CA GLN A 363 6.56 1.47 40.75
C GLN A 363 7.16 2.65 41.52
N ASP A 364 7.96 2.38 42.55
CA ASP A 364 8.59 3.42 43.37
C ASP A 364 9.59 4.27 42.58
N GLU A 365 10.38 3.65 41.71
CA GLU A 365 11.33 4.35 40.85
C GLU A 365 10.63 5.21 39.79
N LEU A 366 9.57 4.69 39.17
CA LEU A 366 8.75 5.43 38.21
C LEU A 366 8.05 6.61 38.90
N ALA A 367 7.50 6.40 40.10
CA ALA A 367 6.86 7.44 40.90
C ALA A 367 7.85 8.56 41.24
N ARG A 368 9.06 8.22 41.69
CA ARG A 368 10.13 9.20 41.98
C ARG A 368 10.55 9.96 40.72
N ALA A 369 10.81 9.25 39.62
CA ALA A 369 11.23 9.87 38.36
C ALA A 369 10.13 10.76 37.76
N ALA A 370 8.85 10.39 37.90
CA ALA A 370 7.73 11.22 37.49
C ALA A 370 7.57 12.47 38.38
N GLY A 371 7.76 12.36 39.69
CA GLY A 371 7.63 13.50 40.60
C GLY A 371 8.63 14.63 40.37
N GLU A 372 9.79 14.32 39.80
CA GLU A 372 10.85 15.29 39.56
C GLU A 372 10.85 15.88 38.15
N CYS A 373 10.17 15.25 37.19
CA CYS A 373 10.27 15.64 35.78
C CYS A 373 9.35 16.80 35.38
N ASP A 374 9.72 17.45 34.28
CA ASP A 374 8.97 18.49 33.60
C ASP A 374 8.46 18.02 32.22
N LEU A 375 8.87 16.82 31.80
CA LEU A 375 8.43 16.10 30.60
C LEU A 375 8.56 14.59 30.84
N LEU A 376 7.52 13.83 30.50
CA LEU A 376 7.55 12.37 30.51
C LEU A 376 7.46 11.83 29.08
N VAL A 377 8.36 10.93 28.69
CA VAL A 377 8.44 10.37 27.34
C VAL A 377 8.43 8.85 27.40
N ASN A 378 7.46 8.20 26.76
CA ASN A 378 7.43 6.76 26.59
C ASN A 378 8.07 6.34 25.27
N CYS A 379 9.21 5.64 25.37
CA CYS A 379 9.92 5.00 24.27
C CYS A 379 9.81 3.47 24.30
N THR A 380 8.96 2.90 25.17
CA THR A 380 8.66 1.46 25.21
C THR A 380 7.61 1.09 24.17
N SER A 381 7.43 -0.21 23.93
CA SER A 381 6.32 -0.74 23.14
C SER A 381 5.04 -1.00 23.97
N LEU A 382 4.98 -0.57 25.24
CA LEU A 382 3.82 -0.80 26.10
C LEU A 382 2.63 0.05 25.63
N GLY A 383 1.53 -0.61 25.27
CA GLY A 383 0.34 0.03 24.72
C GLY A 383 0.30 0.11 23.19
N MET A 384 1.29 -0.44 22.49
CA MET A 384 1.31 -0.51 21.02
C MET A 384 0.30 -1.56 20.53
N ALA A 385 -0.43 -1.25 19.45
CA ALA A 385 -1.33 -2.22 18.81
C ALA A 385 -0.58 -3.49 18.42
N ASP A 386 -1.28 -4.64 18.47
CA ASP A 386 -0.74 -5.97 18.18
C ASP A 386 0.37 -6.46 19.12
N THR A 387 0.65 -5.71 20.21
CA THR A 387 1.47 -6.16 21.33
C THR A 387 0.60 -6.36 22.57
N ALA A 388 0.82 -7.45 23.30
CA ALA A 388 0.11 -7.70 24.57
C ALA A 388 0.67 -6.91 25.77
N GLY A 389 1.70 -6.09 25.54
CA GLY A 389 2.41 -5.38 26.61
C GLY A 389 1.66 -4.13 27.09
N GLN A 390 1.45 -4.01 28.40
CA GLN A 390 0.89 -2.83 29.05
C GLN A 390 1.61 -2.51 30.35
N PHE A 391 1.55 -1.25 30.80
CA PHE A 391 1.93 -0.88 32.16
C PHE A 391 1.05 -1.61 33.19
N ALA A 392 1.64 -2.04 34.31
CA ALA A 392 0.90 -2.74 35.36
C ALA A 392 -0.17 -1.82 35.99
N ASP A 393 0.17 -0.55 36.15
CA ASP A 393 -0.71 0.53 36.57
C ASP A 393 -0.14 1.87 36.06
N PHE A 394 -0.87 2.96 36.33
CA PHE A 394 -0.52 4.31 35.90
C PHE A 394 -0.39 5.28 37.08
N SER A 395 -0.15 4.78 38.30
CA SER A 395 -0.08 5.58 39.52
C SER A 395 1.10 6.55 39.55
N PHE A 396 2.16 6.28 38.79
CA PHE A 396 3.27 7.22 38.61
C PHE A 396 2.82 8.53 37.95
N LEU A 397 1.72 8.53 37.18
CA LEU A 397 1.13 9.76 36.64
C LEU A 397 0.54 10.65 37.74
N ASP A 398 0.14 10.08 38.88
CA ASP A 398 -0.38 10.84 40.02
C ASP A 398 0.73 11.63 40.74
N GLN A 399 2.00 11.31 40.45
CA GLN A 399 3.15 12.04 41.00
C GLN A 399 3.59 13.21 40.11
N LEU A 400 3.15 13.27 38.86
CA LEU A 400 3.53 14.35 37.94
C LEU A 400 3.05 15.71 38.48
N LYS A 401 3.88 16.74 38.35
CA LYS A 401 3.46 18.12 38.62
C LYS A 401 2.31 18.50 37.66
N PRO A 402 1.35 19.34 38.09
CA PRO A 402 0.24 19.76 37.23
C PRO A 402 0.71 20.31 35.88
N GLY A 403 0.15 19.80 34.79
CA GLY A 403 0.42 20.30 33.44
C GLY A 403 1.68 19.75 32.77
N VAL A 404 2.47 18.88 33.41
CA VAL A 404 3.63 18.22 32.77
C VAL A 404 3.18 17.48 31.51
N PRO A 405 3.78 17.71 30.33
CA PRO A 405 3.44 16.98 29.12
C PRO A 405 3.86 15.51 29.20
N VAL A 406 3.03 14.64 28.64
CA VAL A 406 3.29 13.21 28.44
C VAL A 406 3.33 12.93 26.94
N VAL A 407 4.49 12.48 26.46
CA VAL A 407 4.72 12.11 25.07
C VAL A 407 4.84 10.59 24.98
N ASP A 408 4.14 9.98 24.04
CA ASP A 408 4.25 8.56 23.74
C ASP A 408 4.71 8.41 22.29
N LEU A 409 5.84 7.73 22.06
CA LEU A 409 6.36 7.52 20.70
C LEU A 409 5.47 6.56 19.89
N ILE A 410 4.51 5.89 20.53
CA ILE A 410 3.51 5.08 19.86
C ILE A 410 2.51 5.99 19.14
N TYR A 411 2.27 5.70 17.86
CA TYR A 411 1.28 6.40 17.03
C TYR A 411 0.11 5.50 16.59
N ILE A 412 0.20 4.18 16.83
CA ILE A 412 -0.90 3.22 16.64
C ILE A 412 -1.04 2.37 17.91
N PRO A 413 -2.15 2.50 18.65
CA PRO A 413 -3.28 3.40 18.39
C PRO A 413 -2.91 4.89 18.55
N ALA A 414 -3.72 5.78 17.96
CA ALA A 414 -3.49 7.23 18.05
C ALA A 414 -3.60 7.77 19.49
N GLU A 415 -4.39 7.11 20.33
CA GLU A 415 -4.46 7.34 21.78
C GLU A 415 -4.17 6.02 22.49
N THR A 416 -2.98 5.90 23.09
CA THR A 416 -2.62 4.77 23.96
C THR A 416 -3.29 4.90 25.33
N GLU A 417 -3.29 3.82 26.11
CA GLU A 417 -3.80 3.87 27.48
C GLU A 417 -3.01 4.86 28.35
N LEU A 418 -1.70 4.98 28.15
CA LEU A 418 -0.86 5.98 28.82
C LEU A 418 -1.35 7.40 28.54
N LEU A 419 -1.54 7.75 27.26
CA LEU A 419 -2.03 9.07 26.86
C LEU A 419 -3.45 9.33 27.37
N ARG A 420 -4.32 8.32 27.34
CA ARG A 420 -5.68 8.41 27.90
C ARG A 420 -5.66 8.71 29.40
N GLN A 421 -4.80 8.03 30.16
CA GLN A 421 -4.67 8.22 31.60
C GLN A 421 -4.02 9.57 31.96
N ALA A 422 -3.08 10.04 31.15
CA ALA A 422 -2.49 11.37 31.28
C ALA A 422 -3.54 12.48 31.05
N LYS A 423 -4.37 12.37 30.00
CA LYS A 423 -5.46 13.32 29.73
C LYS A 423 -6.47 13.39 30.87
N LYS A 424 -6.86 12.23 31.44
CA LYS A 424 -7.78 12.16 32.59
C LYS A 424 -7.26 12.92 33.82
N ARG A 425 -5.94 13.05 33.95
CA ARG A 425 -5.26 13.76 35.04
C ARG A 425 -4.92 15.22 34.69
N GLY A 426 -5.34 15.71 33.52
CA GLY A 426 -5.13 17.10 33.10
C GLY A 426 -3.77 17.39 32.45
N HIS A 427 -3.03 16.34 32.05
CA HIS A 427 -1.76 16.51 31.34
C HIS A 427 -1.96 16.66 29.83
N LYS A 428 -1.09 17.46 29.19
CA LYS A 428 -0.97 17.48 27.74
C LYS A 428 -0.46 16.13 27.26
N ALA A 429 -1.17 15.48 26.34
CA ALA A 429 -0.86 14.14 25.85
C ALA A 429 -0.57 14.18 24.34
N ILE A 430 0.63 13.76 23.95
CA ILE A 430 1.16 13.86 22.58
C ILE A 430 1.55 12.45 22.12
N ASN A 431 1.13 12.04 20.92
CA ASN A 431 1.46 10.74 20.35
C ASN A 431 2.67 10.78 19.40
N GLY A 432 3.05 9.61 18.88
CA GLY A 432 4.27 9.46 18.08
C GLY A 432 4.18 9.98 16.65
N LEU A 433 3.02 10.47 16.20
CA LEU A 433 2.83 10.90 14.81
C LEU A 433 3.75 12.08 14.46
N GLY A 434 3.93 13.01 15.39
CA GLY A 434 4.83 14.16 15.21
C GLY A 434 6.28 13.72 14.93
N LEU A 435 6.78 12.74 15.71
CA LEU A 435 8.09 12.15 15.46
C LEU A 435 8.14 11.45 14.10
N LEU A 436 7.15 10.60 13.80
CA LEU A 436 7.09 9.83 12.55
C LEU A 436 7.16 10.74 11.31
N VAL A 437 6.46 11.87 11.34
CA VAL A 437 6.49 12.85 10.24
C VAL A 437 7.81 13.60 10.21
N ASN A 438 8.27 14.17 11.33
CA ASN A 438 9.48 14.99 11.34
C ASN A 438 10.74 14.20 10.96
N GLN A 439 10.88 12.94 11.39
CA GLN A 439 12.00 12.09 10.94
C GLN A 439 11.94 11.78 9.43
N ALA A 440 10.74 11.67 8.87
CA ALA A 440 10.54 11.40 7.44
C ALA A 440 10.84 12.63 6.59
N VAL A 441 10.43 13.81 7.08
CA VAL A 441 10.76 15.11 6.49
C VAL A 441 12.27 15.28 6.43
N LEU A 442 12.96 15.17 7.58
CA LEU A 442 14.42 15.24 7.66
C LEU A 442 15.12 14.27 6.70
N ALA A 443 14.64 13.02 6.61
CA ALA A 443 15.20 12.06 5.67
C ALA A 443 15.05 12.53 4.21
N LEU A 444 13.88 13.05 3.84
CA LEU A 444 13.62 13.57 2.50
C LEU A 444 14.44 14.83 2.21
N GLU A 445 14.64 15.73 3.19
CA GLU A 445 15.56 16.88 3.10
C GLU A 445 16.99 16.40 2.79
N HIS A 446 17.47 15.35 3.46
CA HIS A 446 18.78 14.75 3.15
C HIS A 446 18.83 14.14 1.74
N PHE A 447 17.79 13.42 1.30
CA PHE A 447 17.77 12.80 -0.03
C PHE A 447 17.73 13.82 -1.18
N THR A 448 17.05 14.94 -0.96
CA THR A 448 16.71 15.92 -2.01
C THR A 448 17.52 17.21 -1.91
N GLN A 449 18.21 17.44 -0.79
CA GLN A 449 18.92 18.67 -0.46
C GLN A 449 18.01 19.91 -0.57
N THR A 450 16.74 19.75 -0.21
CA THR A 450 15.71 20.79 -0.26
C THR A 450 15.09 20.92 1.12
N GLU A 451 14.87 22.16 1.58
CA GLU A 451 14.13 22.42 2.83
C GLU A 451 12.64 22.14 2.62
N ILE A 452 12.02 21.49 3.60
CA ILE A 452 10.63 21.03 3.51
C ILE A 452 9.83 21.59 4.68
N ASP A 453 8.69 22.21 4.39
CA ASP A 453 7.74 22.67 5.40
C ASP A 453 7.07 21.45 6.08
N ALA A 454 7.59 21.09 7.26
CA ALA A 454 7.10 19.97 8.04
C ALA A 454 5.63 20.13 8.47
N ALA A 455 5.18 21.36 8.74
CA ALA A 455 3.81 21.62 9.19
C ALA A 455 2.80 21.34 8.08
N GLU A 456 3.13 21.72 6.84
CA GLU A 456 2.32 21.39 5.67
C GLU A 456 2.33 19.88 5.37
N MET A 457 3.49 19.22 5.46
CA MET A 457 3.56 17.77 5.27
C MET A 457 2.78 16.99 6.32
N LYS A 458 2.81 17.42 7.59
CA LYS A 458 2.03 16.82 8.69
C LYS A 458 0.52 16.82 8.41
N LYS A 459 -0.02 17.93 7.86
CA LYS A 459 -1.44 18.01 7.47
C LYS A 459 -1.77 17.00 6.38
N ARG A 460 -0.96 16.93 5.31
CA ARG A 460 -1.18 16.02 4.18
C ARG A 460 -1.07 14.55 4.58
N ILE A 461 -0.11 14.23 5.43
CA ILE A 461 0.11 12.87 5.92
C ILE A 461 -1.05 12.42 6.82
N ALA A 462 -1.59 13.33 7.65
CA ALA A 462 -2.75 13.03 8.48
C ALA A 462 -4.03 12.69 7.68
N GLU A 463 -4.15 13.15 6.42
CA GLU A 463 -5.29 12.82 5.55
C GLU A 463 -5.21 11.41 4.95
N VAL A 464 -4.02 10.79 4.91
CA VAL A 464 -3.77 9.50 4.26
C VAL A 464 -3.46 8.36 5.23
N LEU A 465 -3.17 8.66 6.49
CA LEU A 465 -2.87 7.70 7.56
C LEU A 465 -4.11 7.23 8.31
#